data_AF-A0A6A4T6F3-F1
#
_entry.id   AF-A0A6A4T6F3-F1
#
_cell.length_a   1.000
_cell.length_b   1.000
_cell.length_c   1.000
_cell.angle_alpha   90.00
_cell.angle_beta   90.00
_cell.angle_gamma   90.00
#
_symmetry.space_group_name_H-M   'P 1'
#
loop_
_entity.id
_entity.type
_entity.pdbx_description
1 polymer ?
#
loop_
_entity_poly.entity_id
_entity_poly.type
_entity_poly.pdbx_seq_one_letter_code
_entity_poly.pdbx_strand_id
1 'polypeptide(L)'
;MMSCCCEKELMISEQQSNLRPPPQTEAAVKPTGTRFSTQAPFPPPPPPAAAALCLEEAVSMGALQSVKMASYDQLAHQVEALRKENSHLRRELEDNSHHLSQLETETIGMKFSLQMDLIRQQLEFEAQQVRSVMEDRFGTNDEMVQRTQVSRSDDIIKVNETHTFKNHHHYYY
;
A
#
# COMPACT_ATOMS: atom_id res chain seq x y z
N MET A 1 -9.75 -8.63 28.71
CA MET A 1 -10.35 -7.63 27.81
C MET A 1 -9.43 -7.46 26.58
N MET A 2 -9.59 -8.31 25.58
CA MET A 2 -9.05 -8.08 24.24
C MET A 2 -10.24 -8.14 23.29
N SER A 3 -10.68 -6.96 22.85
CA SER A 3 -11.86 -6.78 22.01
C SER A 3 -11.48 -6.89 20.54
N CYS A 4 -12.30 -7.65 19.85
CA CYS A 4 -12.41 -7.87 18.41
C CYS A 4 -12.48 -6.55 17.60
N CYS A 5 -11.78 -6.50 16.46
CA CYS A 5 -12.08 -5.64 15.29
C CYS A 5 -11.42 -6.22 14.02
N CYS A 6 -11.82 -7.42 13.60
CA CYS A 6 -11.53 -7.92 12.24
C CYS A 6 -12.81 -8.52 11.64
N GLU A 7 -13.87 -7.72 11.53
CA GLU A 7 -15.04 -8.09 10.73
C GLU A 7 -15.97 -6.89 10.57
N LYS A 8 -15.76 -6.13 9.49
CA LYS A 8 -16.81 -5.50 8.66
C LYS A 8 -16.16 -4.63 7.58
N GLU A 9 -16.81 -4.63 6.42
CA GLU A 9 -16.57 -3.80 5.23
C GLU A 9 -15.68 -4.38 4.12
N LEU A 10 -16.22 -5.35 3.38
CA LEU A 10 -16.33 -5.17 1.91
C LEU A 10 -17.47 -6.04 1.34
N MET A 11 -18.71 -5.65 1.62
CA MET A 11 -19.93 -6.13 0.95
C MET A 11 -20.39 -5.05 -0.03
N ILE A 12 -19.62 -4.81 -1.10
CA ILE A 12 -20.09 -4.07 -2.28
C ILE A 12 -19.38 -4.67 -3.50
N SER A 13 -20.03 -5.57 -4.22
CA SER A 13 -20.07 -5.59 -5.70
C SER A 13 -20.74 -6.87 -6.20
N GLU A 14 -22.04 -7.01 -5.95
CA GLU A 14 -22.91 -7.95 -6.65
C GLU A 14 -24.05 -7.16 -7.31
N GLN A 15 -23.73 -6.48 -8.42
CA GLN A 15 -24.71 -5.97 -9.40
C GLN A 15 -24.01 -5.73 -10.74
N GLN A 16 -23.69 -6.80 -11.47
CA GLN A 16 -23.63 -6.76 -12.94
C GLN A 16 -24.52 -7.89 -13.47
N SER A 17 -25.82 -7.59 -13.43
CA SER A 17 -26.87 -8.37 -14.06
C SER A 17 -26.95 -8.05 -15.56
N ASN A 18 -26.90 -9.11 -16.36
CA ASN A 18 -27.64 -9.34 -17.60
C ASN A 18 -27.83 -8.19 -18.61
N LEU A 19 -27.05 -8.20 -19.69
CA LEU A 19 -27.55 -7.83 -21.03
C LEU A 19 -26.94 -8.76 -22.10
N ARG A 20 -27.55 -9.93 -22.28
CA ARG A 20 -27.41 -10.77 -23.48
C ARG A 20 -28.63 -10.50 -24.37
N PRO A 21 -28.48 -10.19 -25.67
CA PRO A 21 -29.63 -9.98 -26.56
C PRO A 21 -30.32 -11.32 -26.87
N PRO A 22 -31.65 -11.35 -27.05
CA PRO A 22 -32.38 -12.58 -27.36
C PRO A 22 -32.20 -13.02 -28.83
N PRO A 23 -32.36 -14.31 -29.13
CA PRO A 23 -32.27 -14.85 -30.49
C PRO A 23 -33.51 -14.53 -31.31
N GLN A 24 -33.30 -14.38 -32.63
CA GLN A 24 -34.37 -14.26 -33.61
C GLN A 24 -35.05 -15.63 -33.78
N THR A 25 -36.37 -15.67 -33.63
CA THR A 25 -37.19 -16.83 -33.99
C THR A 25 -38.19 -16.41 -35.07
N GLU A 26 -37.97 -16.93 -36.28
CA GLU A 26 -38.93 -16.96 -37.37
C GLU A 26 -40.23 -17.67 -36.93
N ALA A 27 -41.37 -17.04 -37.18
CA ALA A 27 -42.65 -17.73 -37.22
C ALA A 27 -43.45 -17.20 -38.42
N ALA A 28 -43.56 -18.08 -39.41
CA ALA A 28 -44.41 -17.95 -40.58
C ALA A 28 -45.90 -17.88 -40.21
N VAL A 29 -46.65 -16.99 -40.85
CA VAL A 29 -48.11 -17.07 -40.96
C VAL A 29 -48.50 -16.87 -42.42
N LYS A 30 -49.24 -17.86 -42.95
CA LYS A 30 -49.76 -17.97 -44.32
C LYS A 30 -50.84 -16.91 -44.64
N PRO A 31 -51.09 -16.64 -45.93
CA PRO A 31 -52.08 -15.66 -46.37
C PRO A 31 -53.47 -16.29 -46.50
N THR A 32 -54.50 -15.59 -46.02
CA THR A 32 -55.89 -15.85 -46.38
C THR A 32 -56.51 -14.51 -46.76
N GLY A 33 -56.81 -14.34 -48.04
CA GLY A 33 -57.36 -13.11 -48.58
C GLY A 33 -58.81 -12.89 -48.21
N THR A 34 -59.23 -11.62 -48.21
CA THR A 34 -60.52 -11.24 -48.78
C THR A 34 -60.51 -9.78 -49.21
N ARG A 35 -61.01 -9.59 -50.42
CA ARG A 35 -61.23 -8.37 -51.19
C ARG A 35 -62.29 -7.49 -50.53
N PHE A 36 -62.03 -6.20 -50.36
CA PHE A 36 -63.05 -5.17 -50.61
C PHE A 36 -62.40 -3.82 -50.94
N SER A 37 -62.63 -3.37 -52.17
CA SER A 37 -62.45 -1.99 -52.60
C SER A 37 -63.49 -1.12 -51.92
N THR A 38 -63.04 -0.08 -51.21
CA THR A 38 -63.78 1.18 -51.14
C THR A 38 -62.75 2.30 -51.26
N GLN A 39 -62.71 2.91 -52.44
CA GLN A 39 -61.95 4.11 -52.72
C GLN A 39 -62.60 5.25 -51.92
N ALA A 40 -61.95 5.72 -50.85
CA ALA A 40 -62.37 6.90 -50.12
C ALA A 40 -62.04 8.16 -50.96
N PRO A 41 -62.89 9.21 -50.95
CA PRO A 41 -62.59 10.45 -51.65
C PRO A 41 -61.35 11.09 -51.02
N PHE A 42 -60.39 11.50 -51.85
CA PHE A 42 -59.26 12.29 -51.39
C PHE A 42 -59.77 13.55 -50.66
N PRO A 43 -59.32 13.85 -49.44
CA PRO A 43 -59.65 15.14 -48.81
C PRO A 43 -59.04 16.27 -49.66
N PRO A 44 -59.70 17.43 -49.78
CA PRO A 44 -59.15 18.57 -50.50
C PRO A 44 -57.80 18.97 -49.88
N PRO A 45 -56.81 19.42 -50.68
CA PRO A 45 -55.53 19.87 -50.15
C PRO A 45 -55.77 21.00 -49.14
N PRO A 46 -55.08 21.00 -47.98
CA PRO A 46 -55.25 22.04 -46.98
C PRO A 46 -54.94 23.42 -47.58
N PRO A 47 -55.64 24.49 -47.15
CA PRO A 47 -55.37 25.84 -47.64
C PRO A 47 -53.90 26.21 -47.42
N PRO A 48 -53.23 26.90 -48.35
CA PRO A 48 -51.80 27.19 -48.30
C PRO A 48 -51.36 27.92 -47.02
N ALA A 49 -52.27 28.65 -46.37
CA ALA A 49 -52.03 29.30 -45.07
C ALA A 49 -51.83 28.32 -43.90
N ALA A 50 -52.49 27.14 -43.91
CA ALA A 50 -52.37 26.15 -42.83
C ALA A 50 -51.08 25.30 -42.97
N ALA A 51 -50.64 25.02 -44.20
CA ALA A 51 -49.39 24.32 -44.46
C ALA A 51 -48.15 25.16 -44.10
N ALA A 52 -48.22 26.48 -44.28
CA ALA A 52 -47.16 27.40 -43.88
C ALA A 52 -46.98 27.46 -42.34
N LEU A 53 -48.08 27.44 -41.58
CA LEU A 53 -48.03 27.44 -40.10
C LEU A 53 -47.48 26.12 -39.53
N CYS A 54 -47.82 24.96 -40.10
CA CYS A 54 -47.22 23.68 -39.68
C CYS A 54 -45.71 23.59 -39.97
N LEU A 55 -45.22 24.21 -41.06
CA LEU A 55 -43.79 24.22 -41.37
C LEU A 55 -43.01 25.14 -40.43
N GLU A 56 -43.54 26.32 -40.10
CA GLU A 56 -42.96 27.24 -39.11
C GLU A 56 -42.87 26.61 -37.71
N GLU A 57 -43.93 25.94 -37.25
CA GLU A 57 -43.92 25.23 -35.95
C GLU A 57 -42.97 24.02 -35.93
N ALA A 58 -42.86 23.28 -37.03
CA ALA A 58 -41.92 22.16 -37.16
C ALA A 58 -40.45 22.63 -37.21
N VAL A 59 -40.17 23.77 -37.86
CA VAL A 59 -38.85 24.41 -37.87
C VAL A 59 -38.48 24.93 -36.47
N SER A 60 -39.43 25.55 -35.76
CA SER A 60 -39.25 25.99 -34.37
C SER A 60 -39.00 24.82 -33.41
N MET A 61 -39.76 23.72 -33.55
CA MET A 61 -39.57 22.49 -32.78
C MET A 61 -38.21 21.82 -33.09
N GLY A 62 -37.81 21.77 -34.36
CA GLY A 62 -36.51 21.25 -34.78
C GLY A 62 -35.33 22.08 -34.28
N ALA A 63 -35.45 23.41 -34.28
CA ALA A 63 -34.44 24.31 -33.72
C ALA A 63 -34.31 24.13 -32.20
N LEU A 64 -35.42 24.02 -31.48
CA LEU A 64 -35.42 23.76 -30.04
C LEU A 64 -34.81 22.38 -29.70
N GLN A 65 -35.09 21.36 -30.52
CA GLN A 65 -34.50 20.02 -30.38
C GLN A 65 -32.98 20.06 -30.60
N SER A 66 -32.52 20.81 -31.61
CA SER A 66 -31.10 21.00 -31.90
C SER A 66 -30.37 21.74 -30.77
N VAL A 67 -30.96 22.80 -30.21
CA VAL A 67 -30.40 23.52 -29.05
C VAL A 67 -30.33 22.64 -27.81
N LYS A 68 -31.37 21.83 -27.55
CA LYS A 68 -31.36 20.86 -26.44
C LYS A 68 -30.25 19.82 -26.62
N MET A 69 -30.12 19.23 -27.81
CA MET A 69 -29.06 18.25 -28.08
C MET A 69 -27.68 18.87 -27.90
N ALA A 70 -27.44 20.08 -28.42
CA ALA A 70 -26.19 20.80 -28.21
C ALA A 70 -25.89 21.07 -26.72
N SER A 71 -26.93 21.34 -25.91
CA SER A 71 -26.80 21.50 -24.45
C SER A 71 -26.48 20.18 -23.74
N TYR A 72 -27.04 19.05 -24.20
CA TYR A 72 -26.70 17.72 -23.67
C TYR A 72 -25.29 17.29 -24.04
N ASP A 73 -24.83 17.59 -25.26
CA ASP A 73 -23.47 17.28 -25.71
C ASP A 73 -22.43 18.06 -24.90
N GLN A 74 -22.68 19.34 -24.62
CA GLN A 74 -21.82 20.14 -23.72
C GLN A 74 -21.73 19.55 -22.31
N LEU A 75 -22.86 19.13 -21.75
CA LEU A 75 -22.88 18.48 -20.43
C LEU A 75 -22.16 17.13 -20.46
N ALA A 76 -22.33 16.34 -21.52
CA ALA A 76 -21.66 15.05 -21.69
C ALA A 76 -20.13 15.23 -21.75
N HIS A 77 -19.65 16.22 -22.50
CA HIS A 77 -18.22 16.57 -22.54
C HIS A 77 -17.69 17.03 -21.18
N GLN A 78 -18.45 17.82 -20.43
CA GLN A 78 -18.05 18.25 -19.09
C GLN A 78 -17.94 17.06 -18.13
N VAL A 79 -18.90 16.12 -18.19
CA VAL A 79 -18.86 14.89 -17.38
C VAL A 79 -17.66 14.03 -17.76
N GLU A 80 -17.33 13.90 -19.04
CA GLU A 80 -16.15 13.16 -19.49
C GLU A 80 -14.84 13.80 -19.01
N ALA A 81 -14.73 15.13 -19.12
CA ALA A 81 -13.58 15.88 -18.61
C ALA A 81 -13.41 15.67 -17.09
N LEU A 82 -14.49 15.81 -16.32
CA LEU A 82 -14.48 15.59 -14.88
C LEU A 82 -14.16 14.13 -14.52
N ARG A 83 -14.63 13.14 -15.28
CA ARG A 83 -14.27 11.74 -15.06
C ARG A 83 -12.78 11.49 -15.27
N LYS A 84 -12.21 12.10 -16.32
CA LYS A 84 -10.78 12.01 -16.60
C LYS A 84 -9.97 12.65 -15.49
N GLU A 85 -10.35 13.85 -15.05
CA GLU A 85 -9.72 14.53 -13.92
C GLU A 85 -9.83 13.72 -12.63
N ASN A 86 -11.01 13.17 -12.32
CA ASN A 86 -11.19 12.33 -11.13
C ASN A 86 -10.31 11.07 -11.19
N SER A 87 -10.19 10.44 -12.35
CA SER A 87 -9.31 9.28 -12.53
C SER A 87 -7.83 9.65 -12.39
N HIS A 88 -7.45 10.86 -12.79
CA HIS A 88 -6.09 11.37 -12.64
C HIS A 88 -5.78 11.64 -11.16
N LEU A 89 -6.65 12.36 -10.46
CA LEU A 89 -6.51 12.68 -9.04
C LEU A 89 -6.46 11.42 -8.17
N ARG A 90 -7.26 10.39 -8.49
CA ARG A 90 -7.21 9.10 -7.79
C ARG A 90 -5.84 8.45 -7.91
N ARG A 91 -5.25 8.44 -9.11
CA ARG A 91 -3.90 7.91 -9.33
C ARG A 91 -2.86 8.69 -8.54
N GLU A 92 -2.93 10.02 -8.56
CA GLU A 92 -2.01 10.85 -7.77
C GLU A 92 -2.14 10.61 -6.27
N LEU A 93 -3.36 10.42 -5.76
CA LEU A 93 -3.59 10.07 -4.36
C LEU A 93 -3.02 8.69 -4.01
N GLU A 94 -3.15 7.70 -4.89
CA GLU A 94 -2.55 6.37 -4.72
C GLU A 94 -1.02 6.46 -4.71
N ASP A 95 -0.43 7.18 -5.67
CA ASP A 95 1.02 7.39 -5.75
C ASP A 95 1.56 8.12 -4.50
N ASN A 96 0.87 9.18 -4.07
CA ASN A 96 1.23 9.92 -2.86
C ASN A 96 1.10 9.06 -1.60
N SER A 97 0.04 8.26 -1.49
CA SER A 97 -0.16 7.32 -0.37
C SER A 97 0.99 6.31 -0.29
N HIS A 98 1.38 5.74 -1.43
CA HIS A 98 2.52 4.83 -1.52
C HIS A 98 3.84 5.52 -1.13
N HIS A 99 4.07 6.75 -1.60
CA HIS A 99 5.26 7.51 -1.23
C HIS A 99 5.32 7.81 0.28
N LEU A 100 4.19 8.20 0.89
CA LEU A 100 4.11 8.41 2.33
C LEU A 100 4.43 7.14 3.13
N SER A 101 3.93 5.98 2.69
CA SER A 101 4.22 4.70 3.34
C SER A 101 5.71 4.31 3.26
N GLN A 102 6.37 4.62 2.13
CA GLN A 102 7.82 4.44 2.00
C GLN A 102 8.59 5.33 2.96
N LEU A 103 8.27 6.62 3.00
CA LEU A 103 8.91 7.57 3.91
C LEU A 103 8.71 7.19 5.38
N GLU A 104 7.52 6.70 5.75
CA GLU A 104 7.25 6.19 7.08
C GLU A 104 8.16 5.00 7.41
N THR A 105 8.27 4.04 6.49
CA THR A 105 9.13 2.86 6.65
C THR A 105 10.60 3.25 6.81
N GLU A 106 11.10 4.15 5.96
CA GLU A 106 12.47 4.66 6.04
C GLU A 106 12.72 5.40 7.35
N THR A 107 11.77 6.24 7.78
CA THR A 107 11.86 6.99 9.05
C THR A 107 11.92 6.06 10.26
N ILE A 108 11.09 5.00 10.27
CA ILE A 108 11.13 3.97 11.32
C ILE A 108 12.50 3.27 11.32
N GLY A 109 13.01 2.92 10.13
CA GLY A 109 14.34 2.32 9.97
C GLY A 109 15.46 3.20 10.51
N MET A 110 15.48 4.48 10.15
CA MET A 110 16.46 5.45 10.64
C MET A 110 16.37 5.63 12.16
N LYS A 111 15.16 5.75 12.71
CA LYS A 111 14.96 5.86 14.17
C LYS A 111 15.51 4.63 14.90
N PHE A 112 15.23 3.43 14.39
CA PHE A 112 15.76 2.20 14.99
C PHE A 112 17.28 2.12 14.90
N SER A 113 17.87 2.50 13.76
CA SER A 113 19.33 2.54 13.59
C SER A 113 19.98 3.48 14.61
N LEU A 114 19.47 4.71 14.75
CA LEU A 114 19.96 5.68 15.71
C LEU A 114 19.86 5.18 17.16
N GLN A 115 18.74 4.53 17.51
CA GLN A 115 18.58 3.92 18.82
C GLN A 115 19.61 2.81 19.06
N MET A 116 19.86 1.97 18.06
CA MET A 116 20.84 0.89 18.17
C MET A 116 22.27 1.42 18.31
N ASP A 117 22.61 2.48 17.58
CA ASP A 117 23.91 3.14 17.68
C ASP A 117 24.13 3.75 19.06
N LEU A 118 23.11 4.39 19.63
CA LEU A 118 23.17 4.94 20.99
C LEU A 118 23.37 3.84 22.04
N ILE A 119 22.65 2.73 21.92
CA ILE A 119 22.82 1.57 22.82
C ILE A 119 24.24 1.01 22.71
N ARG A 120 24.76 0.87 21.48
CA ARG A 120 26.14 0.40 21.26
C ARG A 120 27.16 1.31 21.93
N GLN A 121 27.05 2.63 21.73
CA GLN A 121 27.94 3.61 22.36
C GLN A 121 27.88 3.55 23.89
N GLN A 122 26.69 3.39 24.47
CA GLN A 122 26.53 3.28 25.92
C GLN A 122 27.23 2.02 26.45
N LEU A 123 27.05 0.87 25.79
CA LEU A 123 27.70 -0.38 26.18
C LEU A 123 29.23 -0.29 26.06
N GLU A 124 29.74 0.35 25.00
CA GLU A 124 31.17 0.58 24.83
C GLU A 124 31.74 1.48 25.93
N PHE A 125 31.02 2.55 26.29
CA PHE A 125 31.39 3.45 27.36
C PHE A 125 31.41 2.74 28.72
N GLU A 126 30.38 1.94 29.04
CA GLU A 126 30.34 1.14 30.27
C GLU A 126 31.48 0.12 30.31
N ALA A 127 31.75 -0.57 29.20
CA ALA A 127 32.86 -1.52 29.12
C ALA A 127 34.22 -0.83 29.31
N GLN A 128 34.41 0.38 28.77
CA GLN A 128 35.61 1.20 29.00
C GLN A 128 35.73 1.64 30.46
N GLN A 129 34.64 2.10 31.08
CA GLN A 129 34.63 2.46 32.49
C GLN A 129 35.01 1.27 33.38
N VAL A 130 34.44 0.09 33.11
CA VAL A 130 34.80 -1.13 33.85
C VAL A 130 36.29 -1.44 33.68
N ARG A 131 36.84 -1.36 32.46
CA ARG A 131 38.28 -1.56 32.23
C ARG A 131 39.12 -0.56 33.00
N SER A 132 38.79 0.73 32.95
CA SER A 132 39.52 1.78 33.68
C SER A 132 39.50 1.53 35.19
N VAL A 133 38.33 1.23 35.78
CA VAL A 133 38.23 0.93 37.21
C VAL A 133 38.99 -0.34 37.58
N MET A 134 38.98 -1.34 36.71
CA MET A 134 39.77 -2.56 36.90
C MET A 134 41.28 -2.26 36.86
N GLU A 135 41.75 -1.46 35.90
CA GLU A 135 43.15 -1.06 35.79
C GLU A 135 43.61 -0.22 36.99
N ASP A 136 42.81 0.74 37.45
CA ASP A 136 43.12 1.57 38.61
C ASP A 136 43.24 0.75 39.90
N ARG A 137 42.41 -0.29 40.06
CA ARG A 137 42.36 -1.11 41.29
C ARG A 137 43.29 -2.32 41.27
N PHE A 138 43.47 -2.96 40.12
CA PHE A 138 44.19 -4.23 39.99
C PHE A 138 45.47 -4.13 39.15
N GLY A 139 45.72 -2.99 38.51
CA GLY A 139 46.75 -2.84 37.49
C GLY A 139 46.29 -3.41 36.15
N THR A 140 47.17 -3.33 35.17
CA THR A 140 46.94 -3.92 33.84
C THR A 140 46.81 -5.44 33.93
N ASN A 141 46.14 -6.04 32.94
CA ASN A 141 45.97 -7.50 32.89
C ASN A 141 47.33 -8.23 32.95
N ASP A 142 48.32 -7.73 32.20
CA ASP A 142 49.66 -8.29 32.18
C ASP A 142 50.32 -8.27 33.56
N GLU A 143 50.19 -7.18 34.32
CA GLU A 143 50.70 -7.08 35.69
C GLU A 143 50.01 -8.07 36.63
N MET A 144 48.69 -8.24 36.49
CA MET A 144 47.93 -9.22 37.30
C MET A 144 48.36 -10.65 37.00
N VAL A 145 48.56 -11.00 35.72
CA VAL A 145 49.07 -12.30 35.29
C VAL A 145 50.49 -12.51 35.79
N GLN A 146 51.35 -11.50 35.69
CA GLN A 146 52.74 -11.56 36.12
C GLN A 146 52.86 -11.78 37.63
N ARG A 147 52.10 -11.05 38.46
CA ARG A 147 52.06 -11.27 39.92
C ARG A 147 51.68 -12.71 40.27
N THR A 148 50.75 -13.29 39.52
CA THR A 148 50.32 -14.69 39.72
C THR A 148 51.40 -15.68 39.28
N GLN A 149 52.09 -15.43 38.16
CA GLN A 149 53.18 -16.28 37.68
C GLN A 149 54.38 -16.29 38.64
N VAL A 150 54.79 -15.13 39.15
CA VAL A 150 55.88 -15.00 40.12
C VAL A 150 55.56 -15.79 41.39
N SER A 151 54.33 -15.64 41.91
CA SER A 151 53.89 -16.38 43.11
C SER A 151 53.94 -17.90 42.87
N ARG A 152 53.51 -18.37 41.70
CA ARG A 152 53.60 -19.79 41.31
C ARG A 152 55.03 -20.29 41.21
N SER A 153 55.95 -19.50 40.63
CA SER A 153 57.37 -19.89 40.56
C SER A 153 58.00 -19.95 41.95
N ASP A 154 57.67 -19.02 42.84
CA ASP A 154 58.20 -19.00 44.21
C ASP A 154 57.77 -20.23 45.01
N ASP A 155 56.52 -20.66 44.86
CA ASP A 155 56.01 -21.88 45.51
C ASP A 155 56.73 -23.14 44.99
N ILE A 156 56.98 -23.23 43.68
CA ILE A 156 57.71 -24.36 43.07
C ILE A 156 59.16 -24.39 43.58
N ILE A 157 59.83 -23.23 43.65
CA ILE A 157 61.21 -23.13 44.14
C ILE A 157 61.28 -23.62 45.58
N LYS A 158 60.38 -23.15 46.47
CA LYS A 158 60.34 -23.59 47.87
C LYS A 158 60.11 -25.11 48.02
N VAL A 159 59.22 -25.69 47.21
CA VAL A 159 58.99 -27.14 47.22
C VAL A 159 60.25 -27.90 46.80
N ASN A 160 60.94 -27.42 45.77
CA ASN A 160 62.19 -28.03 45.33
C ASN A 160 63.31 -27.88 46.38
N GLU A 161 63.44 -26.73 47.03
CA GLU A 161 64.40 -26.51 48.12
C GLU A 161 64.12 -27.41 49.32
N THR A 162 62.85 -27.56 49.72
CA THR A 162 62.49 -28.46 50.83
C THR A 162 62.72 -29.93 50.48
N HIS A 163 62.45 -30.34 49.23
CA HIS A 163 62.72 -31.69 48.75
C HIS A 163 64.23 -31.98 48.68
N THR A 164 65.02 -31.05 48.15
CA THR A 164 66.49 -31.18 48.10
C THR A 164 67.10 -31.22 49.49
N PHE A 165 66.64 -30.37 50.43
CA PHE A 165 67.08 -30.39 51.82
C PHE A 165 66.77 -31.73 52.51
N LYS A 166 65.53 -32.23 52.39
CA LYS A 166 65.13 -33.53 52.96
C LYS A 166 65.93 -34.70 52.39
N ASN A 167 66.19 -34.68 51.08
CA ASN A 167 67.00 -35.72 50.44
C ASN A 167 68.44 -35.67 50.93
N HIS A 168 69.07 -34.48 50.99
CA HIS A 168 70.41 -34.35 51.58
C HIS A 168 70.45 -34.87 53.02
N HIS A 169 69.47 -34.51 53.84
CA HIS A 169 69.42 -34.96 55.24
C HIS A 169 69.22 -36.48 55.39
N HIS A 170 68.63 -37.15 54.40
CA HIS A 170 68.49 -38.61 54.35
C HIS A 170 69.76 -39.33 53.88
N TYR A 171 70.68 -38.63 53.19
CA TYR A 171 71.96 -39.21 52.76
C TYR A 171 73.08 -39.08 53.82
N TYR A 172 72.93 -38.18 54.80
CA TYR A 172 73.96 -37.89 55.81
C TYR A 172 73.63 -38.37 57.24
N TYR A 173 72.51 -39.08 57.44
CA TYR A 173 72.14 -39.77 58.68
C TYR A 173 71.61 -41.17 58.36
#